data_AF-A0A544UK45-F1
#
_entry.id   AF-A0A544UK45-F1
#
_cell.length_a   1.000
_cell.length_b   1.000
_cell.length_c   1.000
_cell.angle_alpha   90.00
_cell.angle_beta   90.00
_cell.angle_gamma   90.00
#
_symmetry.space_group_name_H-M   'P 1'
#
loop_
_entity.id
_entity.type
_entity.pdbx_description
1 polymer ?
#
loop_
_entity_poly.entity_id
_entity_poly.type
_entity_poly.pdbx_seq_one_letter_code
_entity_poly.pdbx_strand_id
1 'polypeptide(L)'
;MFDINKEIEMYGRDIDDIIEVSPFEGTYLLHMRSQIERELYTFTNDEKIKLYSYDLNLIKNAKKIANHIEEIYDFKLSKEPLEEWWWHLDRVASGEIKFTLTPLFNEE
;
A
#
# COMPACT_ATOMS: atom_id res chain seq x y z
N MET A 1 -3.10 -0.08 22.18
CA MET A 1 -4.44 -0.25 21.58
C MET A 1 -4.28 0.15 20.13
N PHE A 2 -4.46 -0.80 19.21
CA PHE A 2 -4.42 -0.55 17.78
C PHE A 2 -5.64 0.31 17.43
N ASP A 3 -5.41 1.49 16.88
CA ASP A 3 -6.47 2.39 16.42
C ASP A 3 -6.41 2.42 14.90
N ILE A 4 -7.31 1.66 14.26
CA ILE A 4 -7.21 1.44 12.83
C ILE A 4 -7.33 2.72 12.01
N ASN A 5 -8.16 3.66 12.45
CA ASN A 5 -8.32 4.93 11.75
C ASN A 5 -7.03 5.74 11.80
N LYS A 6 -6.32 5.70 12.93
CA LYS A 6 -5.01 6.33 13.05
C LYS A 6 -3.97 5.69 12.14
N GLU A 7 -3.95 4.36 12.03
CA GLU A 7 -3.01 3.64 11.17
C GLU A 7 -3.28 3.92 9.68
N ILE A 8 -4.54 3.91 9.25
CA ILE A 8 -4.92 4.29 7.88
C ILE A 8 -4.49 5.73 7.56
N GLU A 9 -4.63 6.66 8.51
CA GLU A 9 -4.20 8.06 8.33
C GLU A 9 -2.69 8.25 8.38
N MET A 10 -1.97 7.44 9.15
CA MET A 10 -0.51 7.42 9.12
C MET A 10 -0.04 6.90 7.77
N TYR A 11 -0.58 5.77 7.32
CA TYR A 11 -0.28 5.21 6.01
C TYR A 11 -0.50 6.22 4.87
N GLY A 12 -1.65 6.91 4.86
CA GLY A 12 -1.94 7.92 3.85
C GLY A 12 -0.95 9.07 3.84
N ARG A 13 -0.58 9.61 5.01
CA ARG A 13 0.42 10.68 5.13
C ARG A 13 1.81 10.22 4.71
N ASP A 14 2.20 9.01 5.12
CA ASP A 14 3.51 8.47 4.78
C ASP A 14 3.66 8.32 3.26
N ILE A 15 2.60 7.92 2.53
CA ILE A 15 2.62 7.87 1.06
C ILE A 15 2.92 9.24 0.44
N ASP A 16 2.31 10.30 0.96
CA ASP A 16 2.44 11.65 0.40
C ASP A 16 3.87 12.21 0.61
N ASP A 17 4.50 11.86 1.74
CA ASP A 17 5.83 12.36 2.12
C ASP A 17 6.98 11.41 1.71
N ILE A 18 6.67 10.19 1.22
CA ILE A 18 7.66 9.09 1.15
C ILE A 18 8.90 9.38 0.32
N ILE A 19 8.81 10.25 -0.69
CA ILE A 19 9.93 10.56 -1.59
C ILE A 19 10.90 11.58 -0.94
N GLU A 20 10.42 12.35 0.04
CA GLU A 20 11.20 13.38 0.73
C GLU A 20 11.90 12.86 1.99
N VAL A 21 11.65 11.60 2.35
CA VAL A 21 12.21 10.94 3.53
C VAL A 21 13.25 9.87 3.14
N SER A 22 13.72 9.11 4.13
CA SER A 22 14.69 8.04 3.92
C SER A 22 14.05 6.80 3.28
N PRO A 23 14.75 6.06 2.41
CA PRO A 23 14.26 4.78 1.87
C PRO A 23 13.82 3.78 2.93
N PHE A 24 14.42 3.86 4.14
CA PHE A 24 14.03 3.06 5.30
C PHE A 24 12.58 3.32 5.74
N GLU A 25 12.13 4.58 5.71
CA GLU A 25 10.73 4.94 5.96
C GLU A 25 9.82 4.34 4.88
N GLY A 26 10.31 4.31 3.63
CA GLY A 26 9.72 3.57 2.52
C GLY A 26 9.40 2.12 2.87
N THR A 27 10.36 1.38 3.42
CA THR A 27 10.13 -0.01 3.86
C THR A 27 9.19 -0.12 5.07
N TYR A 28 9.19 0.88 5.96
CA TYR A 28 8.26 0.93 7.09
C TYR A 28 6.80 1.08 6.62
N LEU A 29 6.56 1.93 5.62
CA LEU A 29 5.24 2.08 4.97
C LEU A 29 4.73 0.74 4.42
N LEU A 30 5.58 -0.07 3.78
CA LEU A 30 5.21 -1.39 3.27
C LEU A 30 4.81 -2.34 4.41
N HIS A 31 5.57 -2.35 5.51
CA HIS A 31 5.21 -3.12 6.70
C HIS A 31 3.90 -2.66 7.33
N MET A 32 3.67 -1.34 7.41
CA MET A 32 2.42 -0.77 7.94
C MET A 32 1.23 -1.27 7.12
N ARG A 33 1.33 -1.27 5.79
CA ARG A 33 0.26 -1.76 4.92
C ARG A 33 -0.03 -3.26 5.14
N SER A 34 1.00 -4.08 5.40
CA SER A 34 0.82 -5.48 5.81
C SER A 34 0.16 -5.66 7.16
N GLN A 35 0.43 -4.77 8.12
CA GLN A 35 -0.27 -4.79 9.41
C GLN A 35 -1.74 -4.44 9.25
N ILE A 36 -2.05 -3.42 8.44
CA ILE A 36 -3.42 -3.02 8.10
C ILE A 36 -4.17 -4.17 7.42
N GLU A 37 -3.53 -4.88 6.47
CA GLU A 37 -4.17 -6.00 5.75
C GLU A 37 -4.63 -7.12 6.68
N ARG A 38 -3.82 -7.44 7.70
CA ARG A 38 -4.14 -8.51 8.66
C ARG A 38 -5.44 -8.25 9.42
N GLU A 39 -5.80 -7.00 9.61
CA GLU A 39 -7.01 -6.58 10.33
C GLU A 39 -8.15 -6.19 9.38
N LEU A 40 -7.97 -6.25 8.05
CA LEU A 40 -8.91 -5.73 7.05
C LEU A 40 -10.33 -6.33 7.18
N TYR A 41 -10.45 -7.56 7.67
CA TYR A 41 -11.72 -8.24 7.91
C TYR A 41 -12.57 -7.56 9.00
N THR A 42 -11.95 -6.75 9.87
CA THR A 42 -12.61 -6.01 10.95
C THR A 42 -13.13 -4.64 10.51
N PHE A 43 -12.74 -4.17 9.32
CA PHE A 43 -12.99 -2.79 8.91
C PHE A 43 -14.42 -2.61 8.43
N THR A 44 -14.95 -1.44 8.75
CA THR A 44 -16.14 -0.90 8.12
C THR A 44 -15.90 -0.60 6.64
N ASN A 45 -16.99 -0.41 5.87
CA ASN A 45 -16.87 -0.04 4.46
C ASN A 45 -16.18 1.33 4.29
N ASP A 46 -16.45 2.29 5.18
CA ASP A 46 -15.85 3.63 5.09
C ASP A 46 -14.33 3.58 5.32
N GLU A 47 -13.87 2.77 6.28
CA GLU A 47 -12.44 2.53 6.52
C GLU A 47 -11.76 1.86 5.33
N LYS A 48 -12.41 0.85 4.72
CA LYS A 48 -11.91 0.21 3.49
C LYS A 48 -11.83 1.19 2.33
N ILE A 49 -12.87 1.98 2.10
CA ILE A 49 -12.90 3.01 1.05
C ILE A 49 -11.74 3.99 1.24
N LYS A 50 -11.51 4.42 2.49
CA LYS A 50 -10.40 5.32 2.82
C LYS A 50 -9.04 4.68 2.56
N LEU A 51 -8.81 3.46 3.05
CA LEU A 51 -7.60 2.71 2.77
C LEU A 51 -7.35 2.58 1.26
N TYR A 52 -8.36 2.16 0.51
CA TYR A 52 -8.24 2.00 -0.94
C TYR A 52 -7.99 3.32 -1.66
N SER A 53 -8.48 4.44 -1.14
CA SER A 53 -8.15 5.76 -1.68
C SER A 53 -6.66 6.10 -1.54
N TYR A 54 -6.02 5.68 -0.44
CA TYR A 54 -4.58 5.80 -0.23
C TYR A 54 -3.79 4.78 -1.05
N ASP A 55 -4.26 3.53 -1.15
CA ASP A 55 -3.68 2.52 -2.04
C ASP A 55 -3.64 3.03 -3.50
N LEU A 56 -4.68 3.73 -3.97
CA LEU A 56 -4.69 4.35 -5.29
C LEU A 56 -3.62 5.44 -5.45
N ASN A 57 -3.32 6.20 -4.40
CA ASN A 57 -2.23 7.19 -4.42
C ASN A 57 -0.86 6.50 -4.46
N LEU A 58 -0.68 5.41 -3.72
CA LEU A 58 0.51 4.56 -3.80
C LEU A 58 0.68 4.01 -5.22
N ILE A 59 -0.36 3.44 -5.82
CA ILE A 59 -0.34 2.89 -7.20
C ILE A 59 0.02 3.97 -8.22
N LYS A 60 -0.60 5.17 -8.14
CA LYS A 60 -0.30 6.29 -9.05
C LYS A 60 1.17 6.72 -8.98
N ASN A 61 1.78 6.60 -7.81
CA ASN A 61 3.17 6.96 -7.56
C ASN A 61 4.12 5.75 -7.53
N ALA A 62 3.65 4.54 -7.85
CA ALA A 62 4.37 3.29 -7.61
C ALA A 62 5.77 3.30 -8.22
N LYS A 63 5.94 3.84 -9.43
CA LYS A 63 7.26 3.93 -10.08
C LYS A 63 8.24 4.79 -9.28
N LYS A 64 7.81 5.95 -8.78
CA LYS A 64 8.68 6.85 -8.02
C LYS A 64 9.03 6.24 -6.66
N ILE A 65 8.04 5.65 -6.01
CA ILE A 65 8.18 5.06 -4.67
C ILE A 65 9.03 3.78 -4.73
N ALA A 66 8.81 2.92 -5.73
CA ALA A 66 9.65 1.75 -5.98
C ALA A 66 11.11 2.16 -6.17
N ASN A 67 11.39 3.11 -7.06
CA ASN A 67 12.76 3.60 -7.30
C ASN A 67 13.43 4.13 -6.03
N HIS A 68 12.68 4.79 -5.15
CA HIS A 68 13.20 5.30 -3.88
C HIS A 68 13.52 4.16 -2.90
N ILE A 69 12.62 3.18 -2.77
CA ILE A 69 12.77 2.03 -1.88
C ILE A 69 13.84 1.05 -2.38
N GLU A 70 14.05 0.97 -3.70
CA GLU A 70 15.07 0.13 -4.36
C GLU A 70 16.50 0.42 -3.90
N GLU A 71 16.75 1.57 -3.29
CA GLU A 71 18.04 1.89 -2.66
C GLU A 71 18.42 0.91 -1.55
N ILE A 72 17.44 0.31 -0.87
CA ILE A 72 17.66 -0.60 0.26
C ILE A 72 16.91 -1.93 0.16
N TYR A 73 15.97 -2.09 -0.79
CA TYR A 73 15.14 -3.27 -0.93
C TYR A 73 15.07 -3.73 -2.40
N ASP A 74 15.48 -4.98 -2.66
CA ASP A 74 15.39 -5.56 -4.01
C ASP A 74 14.02 -6.23 -4.22
N PHE A 75 13.11 -5.54 -4.89
CA PHE A 75 11.76 -6.05 -5.19
C PHE A 75 11.77 -7.38 -5.96
N LYS A 76 12.80 -7.65 -6.77
CA LYS A 76 12.90 -8.92 -7.54
C LYS A 76 13.13 -10.12 -6.64
N LEU A 77 13.64 -9.88 -5.43
CA LEU A 77 13.88 -10.91 -4.42
C LEU A 77 12.73 -11.01 -3.40
N SER A 78 11.67 -10.20 -3.56
CA SER A 78 10.48 -10.26 -2.72
C SER A 78 9.88 -11.67 -2.72
N LYS A 79 9.61 -12.19 -1.52
CA LYS A 79 8.94 -13.48 -1.31
C LYS A 79 7.55 -13.33 -0.74
N GLU A 80 7.09 -12.10 -0.58
CA GLU A 80 5.79 -11.80 -0.01
C GLU A 80 4.68 -12.23 -0.97
N PRO A 81 3.54 -12.69 -0.44
CA PRO A 81 2.42 -13.14 -1.27
C PRO A 81 1.85 -12.01 -2.13
N LEU A 82 1.20 -12.34 -3.24
CA LEU A 82 0.66 -11.33 -4.17
C LEU A 82 -0.49 -10.52 -3.57
N GLU A 83 -1.18 -11.06 -2.58
CA GLU A 83 -2.16 -10.37 -1.75
C GLU A 83 -1.54 -9.13 -1.07
N GLU A 84 -0.24 -9.19 -0.75
CA GLU A 84 0.55 -8.06 -0.28
C GLU A 84 1.30 -7.37 -1.43
N TRP A 85 0.56 -6.99 -2.47
CA TRP A 85 1.08 -6.44 -3.73
C TRP A 85 2.00 -5.22 -3.56
N TRP A 86 1.93 -4.48 -2.44
CA TRP A 86 2.82 -3.36 -2.16
C TRP A 86 4.28 -3.78 -1.94
N TRP A 87 4.55 -5.06 -1.66
CA TRP A 87 5.91 -5.62 -1.71
C TRP A 87 6.40 -5.93 -3.13
N HIS A 88 5.61 -5.57 -4.13
CA HIS A 88 5.86 -5.79 -5.56
C HIS A 88 5.61 -4.49 -6.35
N LEU A 89 5.96 -3.32 -5.79
CA LEU A 89 5.70 -2.02 -6.42
C LEU A 89 6.40 -1.85 -7.77
N ASP A 90 7.53 -2.53 -8.00
CA ASP A 90 8.19 -2.60 -9.30
C ASP A 90 7.28 -3.22 -10.38
N ARG A 91 6.56 -4.29 -10.02
CA ARG A 91 5.60 -5.02 -10.87
C ARG A 91 4.28 -4.27 -11.03
N VAL A 92 3.90 -3.49 -10.02
CA VAL A 92 2.79 -2.52 -10.15
C VAL A 92 3.18 -1.40 -11.11
N ALA A 93 4.38 -0.82 -10.95
CA ALA A 93 4.88 0.26 -11.78
C ALA A 93 5.06 -0.14 -13.25
N SER A 94 5.39 -1.41 -13.52
CA SER A 94 5.49 -1.97 -14.86
C SER A 94 4.14 -2.36 -15.47
N GLY A 95 3.06 -2.41 -14.68
CA GLY A 95 1.74 -2.86 -15.09
C GLY A 95 1.60 -4.38 -15.22
N GLU A 96 2.56 -5.15 -14.70
CA GLU A 96 2.48 -6.61 -14.62
C GLU A 96 1.37 -7.04 -13.64
N ILE A 97 1.30 -6.38 -12.48
CA ILE A 97 0.17 -6.51 -11.55
C ILE A 97 -0.92 -5.53 -11.98
N LYS A 98 -2.09 -6.05 -12.30
CA LYS A 98 -3.26 -5.27 -12.75
C LYS A 98 -4.29 -5.19 -11.64
N PHE A 99 -4.70 -3.97 -11.32
CA PHE A 99 -5.81 -3.72 -10.40
C PHE A 99 -7.10 -3.54 -11.18
N THR A 100 -8.13 -4.30 -10.80
CA THR A 100 -9.49 -4.10 -11.27
C THR A 100 -10.28 -3.49 -10.13
N LEU A 101 -10.75 -2.26 -10.33
CA LEU A 101 -11.74 -1.67 -9.42
C LEU A 101 -13.08 -2.33 -9.73
N THR A 102 -13.43 -3.36 -8.97
CA THR A 102 -14.79 -3.88 -8.98
C THR A 102 -15.62 -2.99 -8.08
N PRO A 103 -16.65 -2.28 -8.58
CA PRO A 103 -17.55 -1.53 -7.73
C PRO A 103 -18.17 -2.49 -6.71
N LEU A 104 -18.07 -2.19 -5.42
CA LEU A 104 -18.72 -2.94 -4.33
C LEU A 104 -20.22 -2.64 -4.26
N PHE A 105 -20.88 -2.49 -5.40
CA PHE A 105 -22.34 -2.49 -5.45
C PHE A 105 -22.77 -3.95 -5.51
N ASN A 106 -22.86 -4.58 -4.34
CA ASN A 106 -23.73 -5.74 -4.21
C ASN A 106 -25.16 -5.20 -4.36
N GLU A 107 -25.80 -5.53 -5.48
CA GLU A 107 -27.25 -5.39 -5.62
C GLU A 107 -27.91 -6.21 -4.49
N GLU A 108 -28.81 -5.57 -3.75
CA GLU A 108 -29.60 -6.14 -2.64
C GLU A 108 -30.44 -7.35 -3.07
#